data_AF-A0A6I6DRL3-F1
#
_entry.id   AF-A0A6I6DRL3-F1
#
_cell.length_a   1.000
_cell.length_b   1.000
_cell.length_c   1.000
_cell.angle_alpha   90.00
_cell.angle_beta   90.00
_cell.angle_gamma   90.00
#
_symmetry.space_group_name_H-M   'P 1'
#
loop_
_entity.id
_entity.type
_entity.pdbx_description
1 polymer ?
#
loop_
_entity_poly.entity_id
_entity_poly.type
_entity_poly.pdbx_seq_one_letter_code
_entity_poly.pdbx_strand_id
1 'polypeptide(L)' 'MAAHEEQPGFDAEQDDEEIVEEVVEDVRDEIRHGQVTDDVSHVLDERLHEVGVDLRPERVDDLAEDIENDVSI' A
#
# COMPACT_ATOMS: atom_id res chain seq x y z
N MET A 1 1.14 4.07 -42.67
CA MET A 1 2.20 4.92 -42.11
C MET A 1 1.57 5.61 -40.91
N ALA A 2 1.53 4.97 -39.75
CA ALA A 2 2.60 4.79 -38.77
C ALA A 2 2.93 6.12 -38.06
N ALA A 3 2.32 6.30 -36.89
CA ALA A 3 2.84 7.01 -35.72
C ALA A 3 1.82 6.77 -34.58
N HIS A 4 1.84 5.56 -34.02
CA HIS A 4 1.32 5.34 -32.68
C HIS A 4 2.45 5.86 -31.78
N GLU A 5 2.36 7.15 -31.42
CA GLU A 5 3.32 7.80 -30.54
C GLU A 5 3.33 7.03 -29.21
N GLU A 6 4.49 6.44 -28.91
CA GLU A 6 4.80 5.74 -27.68
C GLU A 6 4.40 6.58 -26.46
N GLN A 7 3.53 6.04 -25.61
CA GLN A 7 3.24 6.55 -24.28
C GLN A 7 4.09 5.79 -23.23
N PRO A 8 4.43 6.45 -22.11
CA PRO A 8 5.79 6.69 -21.67
C PRO A 8 6.30 5.66 -20.66
N GLY A 9 7.62 5.48 -20.57
CA GLY A 9 8.25 4.69 -19.52
C GLY A 9 8.51 5.49 -18.24
N PHE A 10 7.46 6.04 -17.60
CA PHE A 10 7.61 6.90 -16.42
C PHE A 10 6.53 6.75 -15.32
N ASP A 11 5.75 5.67 -15.30
CA ASP A 11 4.61 5.57 -14.38
C ASP A 11 4.80 4.59 -13.21
N ALA A 12 5.73 3.63 -13.28
CA ALA A 12 5.84 2.58 -12.25
C ALA A 12 5.98 3.10 -10.81
N GLU A 13 6.75 4.18 -10.58
CA GLU A 13 6.92 4.75 -9.23
C GLU A 13 5.70 5.56 -8.76
N GLN A 14 4.90 6.12 -9.68
CA GLN A 14 3.62 6.78 -9.32
C GLN A 14 2.50 5.76 -9.12
N ASP A 15 2.51 4.68 -9.90
CA ASP A 15 1.61 3.54 -9.75
C ASP A 15 1.84 2.88 -8.37
N ASP A 16 3.11 2.72 -7.94
CA ASP A 16 3.43 2.12 -6.65
C ASP A 16 2.89 2.94 -5.45
N GLU A 17 2.98 4.28 -5.48
CA GLU A 17 2.45 5.11 -4.39
C GLU A 17 0.91 5.10 -4.36
N GLU A 18 0.25 5.14 -5.52
CA GLU A 18 -1.22 4.98 -5.60
C GLU A 18 -1.68 3.63 -5.04
N ILE A 19 -0.96 2.55 -5.39
CA ILE A 19 -1.22 1.20 -4.87
C ILE A 19 -0.99 1.12 -3.36
N VAL A 20 0.08 1.77 -2.85
CA VAL A 20 0.35 1.82 -1.41
C VAL A 20 -0.79 2.52 -0.68
N GLU A 21 -1.25 3.66 -1.18
CA GLU A 21 -2.37 4.40 -0.60
C GLU A 21 -3.66 3.55 -0.57
N GLU A 22 -3.98 2.85 -1.66
CA GLU A 22 -5.13 1.95 -1.74
C GLU A 22 -5.04 0.81 -0.69
N VAL A 23 -3.90 0.14 -0.61
CA VAL A 23 -3.67 -0.95 0.36
C VAL A 23 -3.75 -0.43 1.80
N VAL A 24 -3.19 0.74 2.08
CA VAL A 24 -3.25 1.39 3.40
C VAL A 24 -4.69 1.67 3.80
N GLU A 25 -5.52 2.22 2.90
CA GLU A 25 -6.94 2.46 3.18
C GLU A 25 -7.70 1.16 3.44
N ASP A 26 -7.46 0.12 2.65
CA ASP A 26 -8.11 -1.19 2.84
C ASP A 26 -7.76 -1.82 4.20
N VAL A 27 -6.47 -1.84 4.57
CA VAL A 27 -6.03 -2.38 5.87
C VAL A 27 -6.62 -1.58 7.03
N ARG A 28 -6.71 -0.25 6.89
CA ARG A 28 -7.34 0.63 7.88
C ARG A 28 -8.82 0.31 8.07
N ASP A 29 -9.58 0.12 7.00
CA ASP A 29 -10.99 -0.24 7.09
C ASP A 29 -11.18 -1.62 7.73
N GLU A 30 -10.33 -2.59 7.40
CA GLU A 30 -10.37 -3.91 8.04
C GLU A 30 -10.09 -3.88 9.53
N ILE A 31 -9.14 -3.06 9.99
CA ILE A 31 -8.89 -2.88 11.44
C ILE A 31 -10.13 -2.29 12.11
N ARG A 32 -10.76 -1.27 11.50
CA ARG A 32 -12.01 -0.68 12.00
C ARG A 32 -13.16 -1.69 12.08
N HIS A 33 -13.19 -2.64 11.15
CA HIS A 33 -14.15 -3.73 11.13
C HIS A 33 -13.77 -4.93 12.02
N GLY A 34 -12.58 -4.91 12.65
CA GLY A 34 -12.07 -5.98 13.49
C GLY A 34 -11.66 -7.24 12.72
N GLN A 35 -11.26 -7.09 11.45
CA GLN A 35 -10.85 -8.16 10.54
C GLN A 35 -9.34 -8.45 10.60
N VAL A 36 -8.53 -7.48 11.03
CA VAL A 36 -7.10 -7.66 11.27
C VAL A 36 -6.88 -8.26 12.65
N THR A 37 -6.21 -9.41 12.71
CA THR A 37 -5.89 -10.13 13.96
C THR A 37 -4.39 -10.25 14.21
N ASP A 38 -3.57 -10.04 13.18
CA ASP A 38 -2.11 -10.05 13.25
C ASP A 38 -1.58 -8.60 13.38
N ASP A 39 -0.26 -8.43 13.42
CA ASP A 39 0.34 -7.10 13.48
C ASP A 39 0.07 -6.32 12.18
N VAL A 40 -0.27 -5.03 12.30
CA VAL A 40 -0.64 -4.19 11.14
C VAL A 40 0.49 -4.12 10.11
N SER A 41 1.74 -4.03 10.55
CA SER A 41 2.91 -4.03 9.66
C SER A 41 3.07 -5.33 8.89
N HIS A 42 2.76 -6.48 9.48
CA HIS A 42 2.80 -7.77 8.78
C HIS A 42 1.73 -7.85 7.70
N VAL A 43 0.49 -7.48 8.04
CA VAL A 43 -0.62 -7.49 7.08
C VAL A 43 -0.36 -6.53 5.92
N LEU A 44 0.17 -5.34 6.23
CA LEU A 44 0.53 -4.36 5.21
C LEU A 44 1.62 -4.88 4.27
N ASP A 45 2.70 -5.45 4.81
CA ASP A 45 3.79 -6.05 4.02
C ASP A 45 3.28 -7.15 3.10
N GLU A 46 2.46 -8.07 3.62
CA GLU A 46 1.94 -9.20 2.85
C GLU A 46 1.05 -8.74 1.70
N ARG A 47 0.25 -7.68 1.91
CA ARG A 47 -0.60 -7.11 0.86
C ARG A 47 0.17 -6.35 -0.20
N LEU A 48 1.10 -5.50 0.22
CA LEU A 48 1.95 -4.77 -0.71
C LEU A 48 2.74 -5.76 -1.58
N HIS A 49 3.28 -6.82 -0.98
CA HIS A 49 3.96 -7.87 -1.71
C HIS A 49 3.04 -8.64 -2.67
N GLU A 50 1.78 -8.89 -2.30
CA GLU A 50 0.78 -9.55 -3.17
C GLU A 50 0.49 -8.74 -4.45
N VAL A 51 0.47 -7.41 -4.34
CA VAL A 51 0.27 -6.50 -5.49
C VAL A 51 1.57 -6.14 -6.21
N GLY A 52 2.71 -6.66 -5.75
CA GLY A 52 4.02 -6.48 -6.39
C GLY A 52 4.79 -5.24 -5.95
N VAL A 53 4.35 -4.59 -4.87
CA VAL A 53 5.03 -3.45 -4.25
C VAL A 53 5.88 -3.92 -3.07
N ASP A 54 7.19 -3.78 -3.20
CA ASP A 54 8.14 -4.11 -2.13
C ASP A 54 8.63 -2.83 -1.44
N LEU A 55 8.07 -2.55 -0.26
CA LEU A 55 8.56 -1.45 0.58
C LEU A 55 9.68 -1.91 1.51
N ARG A 56 10.45 -0.94 2.02
CA ARG A 56 11.41 -1.22 3.09
C ARG A 56 10.67 -1.48 4.39
N PRO A 57 11.18 -2.37 5.26
CA PRO A 57 10.56 -2.65 6.56
C PRO A 57 10.30 -1.39 7.38
N GLU A 58 11.25 -0.44 7.39
CA GLU A 58 11.07 0.81 8.13
C GLU A 58 9.89 1.65 7.61
N ARG A 59 9.65 1.63 6.30
CA ARG A 59 8.53 2.34 5.67
C ARG A 59 7.19 1.64 5.96
N VAL A 60 7.19 0.31 5.98
CA VAL A 60 6.03 -0.50 6.36
C VAL A 60 5.65 -0.22 7.82
N ASP A 61 6.63 -0.19 8.72
CA ASP A 61 6.42 0.17 10.13
C ASP A 61 5.86 1.60 10.27
N ASP A 62 6.40 2.59 9.55
CA ASP A 62 5.87 3.96 9.56
C ASP A 62 4.39 4.01 9.13
N LEU A 63 4.05 3.33 8.03
CA LEU A 63 2.68 3.28 7.51
C LEU A 63 1.73 2.54 8.47
N ALA A 64 2.20 1.48 9.10
CA ALA A 64 1.44 0.76 10.11
C ALA A 64 1.13 1.65 11.33
N GLU A 65 2.13 2.41 11.82
CA GLU A 65 1.93 3.36 12.92
C GLU A 65 0.90 4.44 12.55
N ASP A 66 0.95 4.97 11.32
CA ASP A 66 -0.04 5.93 10.81
C ASP A 66 -1.47 5.34 10.80
N ILE A 67 -1.63 4.10 10.34
CA ILE A 67 -2.92 3.40 10.35
C ILE A 67 -3.43 3.20 11.78
N GLU A 68 -2.58 2.68 12.67
CA GLU A 68 -2.92 2.43 14.08
C GLU A 68 -3.30 3.71 14.83
N ASN A 69 -2.63 4.81 14.52
CA ASN A 69 -2.93 6.14 15.08
C ASN A 69 -4.29 6.63 14.61
N ASP A 70 -4.62 6.43 13.32
CA ASP A 70 -5.90 6.86 12.77
C ASP A 70 -7.10 6.04 13.31
N VAL A 71 -6.93 4.73 13.48
CA VAL A 71 -7.98 3.85 14.04
C VAL A 71 -8.06 3.89 15.56
N SER A 72 -7.07 4.47 16.24
CA SER A 72 -7.11 4.70 17.69
C SER A 72 -8.16 5.75 18.06
N ILE A 73 -9.28 5.29 18.61
CA ILE A 73 -10.39 6.10 19.15
C ILE A 73 -10.15 6.46 20.62
#